data_AF-A0A3B9NVQ5-F1
#
_entry.id   AF-A0A3B9NVQ5-F1
#
_cell.length_a   1.000
_cell.length_b   1.000
_cell.length_c   1.000
_cell.angle_alpha   90.00
_cell.angle_beta   90.00
_cell.angle_gamma   90.00
#
_symmetry.space_group_name_H-M   'P 1'
#
loop_
_entity.id
_entity.type
_entity.pdbx_description
1 polymer ?
#
loop_
_entity_poly.entity_id
_entity_poly.type
_entity_poly.pdbx_seq_one_letter_code
_entity_poly.pdbx_strand_id
1 'polypeptide(L)'
;MSDHDKMKRRILAILDYDEVDPRRRLQHLMQRCGLSRYMAKRALCGYLPSSCDKVFEIVDALDVSVSWLWAGEIKSFHPRTFRIHAYTLNYPKRDIDQMSRLMMALVAGQNKAKNLADLICKGALSLPAAAQLM
;
A
#
# COMPACT_ATOMS: atom_id res chain seq x y z
N MET A 1 1.08 -22.70 7.57
CA MET A 1 1.33 -22.07 6.26
C MET A 1 2.66 -21.35 6.34
N SER A 2 3.59 -21.63 5.43
CA SER A 2 4.94 -21.04 5.48
C SER A 2 4.90 -19.53 5.19
N ASP A 3 5.92 -18.79 5.59
CA ASP A 3 6.00 -17.35 5.30
C ASP A 3 6.13 -17.07 3.79
N HIS A 4 6.76 -17.98 3.05
CA HIS A 4 6.80 -17.94 1.59
C HIS A 4 5.41 -18.09 0.96
N ASP A 5 4.55 -18.96 1.51
CA ASP A 5 3.17 -19.10 1.02
C ASP A 5 2.34 -17.84 1.27
N LYS A 6 2.52 -17.19 2.43
CA LYS A 6 1.87 -15.91 2.75
C LYS A 6 2.32 -14.82 1.77
N MET A 7 3.63 -14.69 1.55
CA MET A 7 4.21 -13.73 0.63
C MET A 7 3.71 -13.95 -0.80
N LYS A 8 3.74 -15.21 -1.27
CA LYS A 8 3.21 -15.60 -2.57
C LYS A 8 1.76 -15.17 -2.73
N ARG A 9 0.89 -15.47 -1.75
CA ARG A 9 -0.52 -15.07 -1.80
C ARG A 9 -0.70 -13.57 -1.95
N ARG A 10 0.09 -12.76 -1.24
CA ARG A 10 0.00 -11.29 -1.33
C ARG A 10 0.48 -10.76 -2.67
N ILE A 11 1.58 -11.30 -3.21
CA ILE A 11 2.05 -10.93 -4.56
C ILE A 11 0.99 -11.30 -5.61
N LEU A 12 0.39 -12.49 -5.50
CA LEU A 12 -0.69 -12.88 -6.40
C LEU A 12 -1.92 -11.98 -6.24
N ALA A 13 -2.29 -11.61 -5.02
CA ALA A 13 -3.41 -10.70 -4.76
C ALA A 13 -3.21 -9.32 -5.42
N ILE A 14 -1.98 -8.78 -5.43
CA ILE A 14 -1.67 -7.54 -6.16
C ILE A 14 -1.92 -7.74 -7.66
N LEU A 15 -1.39 -8.83 -8.22
CA LEU A 15 -1.52 -9.13 -9.65
C LEU A 15 -2.97 -9.44 -10.05
N ASP A 16 -3.73 -10.09 -9.19
CA ASP A 16 -5.16 -10.37 -9.39
C ASP A 16 -5.97 -9.07 -9.35
N TYR A 17 -5.67 -8.17 -8.41
CA TYR A 17 -6.29 -6.85 -8.31
C TYR A 17 -6.00 -5.97 -9.53
N ASP A 18 -4.80 -6.08 -10.10
CA ASP A 18 -4.41 -5.40 -11.34
C ASP A 18 -4.88 -6.13 -12.61
N GLU A 19 -5.67 -7.20 -12.46
CA GLU A 19 -6.23 -8.00 -13.57
C GLU A 19 -5.15 -8.57 -14.51
N VAL A 20 -3.97 -8.89 -13.96
CA VAL A 20 -2.84 -9.41 -14.73
C VAL A 20 -3.05 -10.88 -15.07
N ASP A 21 -3.16 -11.16 -16.37
CA ASP A 21 -3.22 -12.52 -16.93
C ASP A 21 -2.12 -13.41 -16.32
N PRO A 22 -2.45 -14.58 -15.73
CA PRO A 22 -1.49 -15.55 -15.19
C PRO A 22 -0.28 -15.82 -16.09
N ARG A 23 -0.47 -15.87 -17.41
CA ARG A 23 0.60 -16.13 -18.40
C ARG A 23 1.57 -14.96 -18.53
N ARG A 24 1.15 -13.74 -18.18
CA ARG A 24 1.92 -12.49 -18.32
C ARG A 24 2.50 -11.99 -17.01
N ARG A 25 2.15 -12.57 -15.85
CA ARG A 25 2.62 -12.15 -14.52
C ARG A 25 4.13 -12.01 -14.40
N LEU A 26 4.88 -12.95 -14.98
CA LEU A 26 6.34 -12.90 -14.97
C LEU A 26 6.85 -11.66 -15.70
N GLN A 27 6.35 -11.41 -16.91
CA GLN A 27 6.73 -10.26 -17.72
C GLN A 27 6.31 -8.95 -17.04
N HIS A 28 5.11 -8.92 -16.46
CA HIS A 28 4.59 -7.76 -15.74
C HIS A 28 5.52 -7.36 -14.58
N LEU A 29 5.93 -8.32 -13.73
CA LEU A 29 6.85 -8.04 -12.63
C LEU A 29 8.24 -7.59 -13.12
N MET A 30 8.74 -8.17 -14.21
CA MET A 30 10.02 -7.73 -14.80
C MET A 30 9.95 -6.27 -15.25
N GLN A 31 8.87 -5.89 -15.94
CA GLN A 31 8.70 -4.54 -16.48
C GLN A 31 8.38 -3.52 -15.39
N ARG A 32 7.43 -3.84 -14.51
CA ARG A 32 6.93 -2.92 -13.49
C ARG A 32 7.96 -2.67 -12.40
N CYS A 33 8.65 -3.71 -11.95
CA CYS A 33 9.58 -3.64 -10.81
C CYS A 33 11.06 -3.67 -11.24
N GLY A 34 11.37 -3.61 -12.54
CA GLY A 34 12.76 -3.67 -13.03
C GLY A 34 13.49 -4.97 -12.70
N LEU A 35 12.76 -6.06 -12.45
CA LEU A 35 13.35 -7.33 -12.01
C LEU A 35 13.92 -8.15 -13.16
N SER A 36 15.04 -8.82 -12.92
CA SER A 36 15.52 -9.86 -13.82
C SER A 36 14.51 -11.02 -13.88
N ARG A 37 14.54 -11.80 -14.97
CA ARG A 37 13.66 -12.96 -15.13
C ARG A 37 13.77 -13.96 -13.97
N TYR A 38 14.97 -14.16 -13.43
CA TYR A 38 15.20 -15.03 -12.28
C TYR A 38 14.52 -14.47 -11.02
N MET A 39 14.72 -13.18 -10.72
CA MET A 39 14.14 -12.54 -9.53
C MET A 39 12.61 -12.48 -9.62
N ALA A 40 12.05 -12.16 -10.79
CA ALA A 40 10.61 -12.15 -10.98
C ALA A 40 9.98 -13.53 -10.79
N LYS A 41 10.63 -14.62 -11.26
CA LYS A 41 10.20 -16.00 -10.97
C LYS A 41 10.21 -16.31 -9.47
N ARG A 42 11.28 -15.91 -8.77
CA ARG A 42 11.42 -16.08 -7.32
C ARG A 42 10.32 -15.32 -6.56
N ALA A 43 10.03 -14.08 -6.96
CA ALA A 43 8.96 -13.27 -6.37
C ALA A 43 7.59 -13.94 -6.53
N LEU A 44 7.26 -14.49 -7.72
CA LEU A 44 6.02 -15.27 -7.92
C LEU A 44 5.92 -16.52 -7.04
N CYS A 45 7.04 -17.02 -6.54
CA CYS A 45 7.11 -18.12 -5.59
C CYS A 45 7.13 -17.66 -4.13
N GLY A 46 7.00 -16.36 -3.85
CA GLY A 46 7.02 -15.82 -2.48
C GLY A 46 8.42 -15.54 -1.93
N TYR A 47 9.44 -15.50 -2.80
CA TYR A 47 10.82 -15.19 -2.43
C TYR A 47 11.20 -13.80 -2.94
N LEU A 48 11.17 -12.82 -2.03
CA LEU A 48 11.69 -11.49 -2.30
C LEU A 48 13.22 -11.44 -2.13
N PRO A 49 13.90 -10.43 -2.69
CA PRO A 49 15.33 -10.20 -2.46
C PRO A 49 15.62 -10.02 -0.97
N SER A 50 16.81 -10.42 -0.53
CA SER A 50 17.29 -10.18 0.85
C SER A 50 17.70 -8.73 1.11
N SER A 51 18.06 -8.00 0.05
CA SER A 51 18.40 -6.57 0.13
C SER A 51 17.14 -5.75 0.41
N CYS A 52 17.16 -4.99 1.51
CA CYS A 52 16.07 -4.10 1.91
C CYS A 52 15.77 -3.06 0.82
N ASP A 53 16.80 -2.46 0.22
CA ASP A 53 16.63 -1.45 -0.84
C ASP A 53 15.82 -1.99 -2.01
N LYS A 54 16.16 -3.20 -2.48
CA LYS A 54 15.40 -3.85 -3.56
C LYS A 54 13.97 -4.20 -3.16
N VAL A 55 13.73 -4.51 -1.88
CA VAL A 55 12.36 -4.73 -1.39
C VAL A 55 11.57 -3.42 -1.43
N PHE A 56 12.18 -2.30 -1.01
CA PHE A 56 11.54 -0.99 -1.10
C PHE A 56 11.24 -0.59 -2.55
N GLU A 57 12.19 -0.80 -3.47
CA GLU A 57 11.97 -0.56 -4.92
C GLU A 57 10.78 -1.38 -5.47
N ILE A 58 10.69 -2.66 -5.12
CA ILE A 58 9.57 -3.52 -5.55
C ILE A 58 8.25 -3.01 -4.97
N VAL A 59 8.25 -2.68 -3.68
CA VAL A 59 7.05 -2.25 -2.97
C VAL A 59 6.54 -0.91 -3.51
N ASP A 60 7.45 0.02 -3.78
CA ASP A 60 7.16 1.31 -4.41
C ASP A 60 6.63 1.13 -5.83
N ALA A 61 7.28 0.29 -6.64
CA ALA A 61 6.84 -0.03 -7.99
C ALA A 61 5.44 -0.66 -8.06
N LEU A 62 5.08 -1.46 -7.06
CA LEU A 62 3.75 -2.08 -6.92
C LEU A 62 2.73 -1.17 -6.21
N ASP A 63 3.18 -0.04 -5.66
CA ASP A 63 2.39 0.94 -4.89
C ASP A 63 1.63 0.25 -3.74
N VAL A 64 2.37 -0.44 -2.87
CA VAL A 64 1.81 -1.11 -1.68
C VAL A 64 2.58 -0.77 -0.40
N SER A 65 2.01 -1.13 0.75
CA SER A 65 2.68 -0.99 2.05
C SER A 65 3.66 -2.15 2.26
N VAL A 66 4.90 -1.81 2.63
CA VAL A 66 5.94 -2.80 2.99
C VAL A 66 5.46 -3.69 4.14
N SER A 67 4.88 -3.08 5.18
CA SER A 67 4.36 -3.81 6.34
C SER A 67 3.25 -4.79 5.97
N TRP A 68 2.40 -4.41 5.01
CA TRP A 68 1.36 -5.30 4.52
C TRP A 68 1.94 -6.43 3.67
N LEU A 69 2.87 -6.13 2.77
CA LEU A 69 3.49 -7.17 1.93
C LEU A 69 4.22 -8.21 2.80
N TRP A 70 4.94 -7.79 3.84
CA TRP A 70 5.74 -8.66 4.69
C TRP A 70 4.93 -9.34 5.82
N ALA A 71 4.19 -8.56 6.61
CA ALA A 71 3.47 -9.05 7.79
C ALA A 71 1.98 -9.30 7.52
N GLY A 72 1.40 -8.68 6.49
CA GLY A 72 -0.05 -8.70 6.24
C GLY A 72 -0.81 -7.66 7.05
N GLU A 73 -0.10 -6.75 7.69
CA GLU A 73 -0.65 -5.72 8.56
C GLU A 73 -0.64 -4.36 7.86
N ILE A 74 -1.72 -3.60 8.01
CA ILE A 74 -1.79 -2.22 7.53
C ILE A 74 -1.48 -1.30 8.73
N LYS A 75 -0.20 -0.95 8.92
CA LYS A 75 0.23 -0.08 10.03
C LYS A 75 -0.18 1.39 9.84
N SER A 76 -0.20 1.85 8.59
CA SER A 76 -0.65 3.18 8.18
C SER A 76 -1.56 3.04 6.98
N PHE A 77 -2.54 3.94 6.86
CA PHE A 77 -3.47 3.90 5.74
C PHE A 77 -2.73 4.14 4.42
N HIS A 78 -2.79 3.15 3.54
CA HIS A 78 -2.28 3.21 2.17
C HIS A 78 -3.42 2.84 1.23
N PRO A 79 -3.95 3.79 0.41
CA PRO A 79 -5.20 3.59 -0.32
C PRO A 79 -5.23 2.31 -1.16
N ARG A 80 -4.22 2.10 -2.01
CA ARG A 80 -4.12 0.92 -2.88
C ARG A 80 -4.02 -0.38 -2.10
N THR A 81 -3.08 -0.48 -1.15
CA THR A 81 -2.98 -1.63 -0.23
C THR A 81 -4.30 -1.96 0.46
N PHE A 82 -5.00 -0.95 0.98
CA PHE A 82 -6.31 -1.14 1.63
C PHE A 82 -7.32 -1.76 0.66
N ARG A 83 -7.39 -1.26 -0.58
CA ARG A 83 -8.29 -1.82 -1.60
C ARG A 83 -7.94 -3.25 -1.97
N ILE A 84 -6.65 -3.56 -2.17
CA ILE A 84 -6.18 -4.92 -2.46
C ILE A 84 -6.55 -5.85 -1.30
N HIS A 85 -6.28 -5.43 -0.06
CA HIS A 85 -6.60 -6.24 1.11
C HIS A 85 -8.11 -6.48 1.25
N ALA A 86 -8.94 -5.46 1.13
CA ALA A 86 -10.39 -5.61 1.19
C ALA A 86 -10.94 -6.46 0.03
N TYR A 87 -10.34 -6.35 -1.17
CA TYR A 87 -10.66 -7.20 -2.30
C TYR A 87 -10.37 -8.68 -2.00
N THR A 88 -9.24 -9.00 -1.34
CA THR A 88 -8.94 -10.39 -0.94
C THR A 88 -9.89 -10.96 0.12
N LEU A 89 -10.62 -10.09 0.82
CA LEU A 89 -11.65 -10.47 1.78
C LEU A 89 -13.06 -10.54 1.15
N ASN A 90 -13.15 -10.41 -0.18
CA ASN A 90 -14.40 -10.43 -0.96
C ASN A 90 -15.38 -9.30 -0.62
N TYR A 91 -14.91 -8.14 -0.17
CA TYR A 91 -15.77 -6.97 -0.03
C TYR A 91 -16.24 -6.47 -1.42
N PRO A 92 -17.47 -5.96 -1.54
CA PRO A 92 -17.94 -5.34 -2.78
C PRO A 92 -17.07 -4.14 -3.16
N LYS A 93 -16.68 -4.04 -4.43
CA LYS A 93 -15.83 -2.95 -4.95
C LYS A 93 -16.36 -1.56 -4.59
N ARG A 94 -17.68 -1.38 -4.64
CA ARG A 94 -18.36 -0.14 -4.26
C ARG A 94 -18.08 0.25 -2.79
N ASP A 95 -18.16 -0.71 -1.88
CA ASP A 95 -17.97 -0.46 -0.45
C ASP A 95 -16.50 -0.18 -0.16
N ILE A 96 -15.59 -0.91 -0.82
CA ILE A 96 -14.15 -0.68 -0.76
C ILE A 96 -13.82 0.77 -1.17
N ASP A 97 -14.38 1.24 -2.29
CA ASP A 97 -14.14 2.58 -2.80
C ASP A 97 -14.71 3.65 -1.85
N GLN A 98 -15.91 3.42 -1.29
CA GLN A 98 -16.51 4.34 -0.33
C GLN A 98 -15.69 4.41 0.97
N MET A 99 -15.29 3.28 1.53
CA MET A 99 -14.41 3.21 2.72
C MET A 99 -13.06 3.87 2.44
N SER A 100 -12.47 3.61 1.27
CA SER A 100 -11.20 4.21 0.86
C SER A 100 -11.28 5.74 0.81
N ARG A 101 -12.37 6.30 0.28
CA ARG A 101 -12.59 7.77 0.25
C ARG A 101 -12.76 8.35 1.65
N LEU A 102 -13.54 7.71 2.51
CA LEU A 102 -13.73 8.14 3.89
C LEU A 102 -12.42 8.13 4.67
N MET A 103 -11.62 7.08 4.53
CA MET A 103 -10.30 6.98 5.16
C MET A 103 -9.32 8.03 4.64
N MET A 104 -9.32 8.31 3.33
CA MET A 104 -8.53 9.41 2.76
C MET A 104 -8.94 10.77 3.37
N ALA A 105 -10.24 11.04 3.48
CA ALA A 105 -10.73 12.28 4.08
C ALA A 105 -10.33 12.40 5.57
N LEU A 106 -10.45 11.31 6.34
CA LEU A 106 -10.04 11.26 7.74
C LEU A 106 -8.54 11.56 7.89
N VAL A 107 -7.68 10.88 7.12
CA VAL A 107 -6.23 11.06 7.19
C VAL A 107 -5.82 12.47 6.77
N ALA A 108 -6.42 13.02 5.71
CA ALA A 108 -6.18 14.39 5.28
C ALA A 108 -6.59 15.40 6.37
N GLY A 109 -7.76 15.21 6.98
CA GLY A 109 -8.24 16.03 8.09
C GLY A 109 -7.34 15.96 9.31
N GLN A 110 -6.89 14.77 9.71
CA GLN A 110 -5.95 14.58 10.82
C GLN A 110 -4.61 15.27 10.57
N ASN A 111 -4.04 15.14 9.36
CA ASN A 111 -2.80 15.82 9.00
C ASN A 111 -2.95 17.35 9.03
N LYS A 112 -4.07 17.86 8.51
CA LYS A 112 -4.40 19.29 8.58
C LYS A 112 -4.48 19.77 10.03
N ALA A 113 -5.22 19.06 10.87
CA ALA A 113 -5.35 19.38 12.30
C ALA A 113 -4.00 19.38 13.02
N LYS A 114 -3.15 18.38 12.74
CA LYS A 114 -1.80 18.28 13.30
C LYS A 114 -0.90 19.46 12.86
N ASN A 115 -0.94 19.82 11.58
CA ASN A 115 -0.15 20.94 11.06
C ASN A 115 -0.61 22.28 11.65
N LEU A 116 -1.93 22.48 11.79
CA LEU A 116 -2.48 23.67 12.44
C LEU A 116 -2.09 23.73 13.93
N ALA A 117 -2.14 22.62 14.65
CA ALA A 117 -1.68 22.54 16.03
C ALA A 117 -0.20 22.89 16.18
N ASP A 118 0.66 22.39 15.29
CA ASP A 118 2.10 22.71 15.27
C ASP A 118 2.36 24.21 15.04
N LEU A 119 1.60 24.85 14.14
CA LEU A 119 1.67 26.30 13.93
C LEU A 119 1.26 27.11 15.16
N ILE A 120 0.24 26.65 15.90
CA ILE A 120 -0.16 27.27 17.18
C ILE A 120 0.95 27.14 18.21
N CYS A 121 1.51 25.93 18.38
CA CYS A 121 2.59 25.69 19.34
C CYS A 121 3.85 26.52 19.04
N LYS A 122 4.10 26.82 17.76
CA LYS A 122 5.20 27.69 17.32
C LYS A 122 4.89 29.19 17.43
N GLY A 123 3.67 29.57 17.85
CA GLY A 123 3.22 30.96 17.92
C GLY A 123 2.99 31.63 16.56
N ALA A 124 3.02 30.86 15.46
CA ALA A 124 2.84 31.36 14.10
C ALA A 124 1.37 31.58 13.74
N LEU A 125 0.44 31.01 14.52
CA LEU A 125 -1.00 31.11 14.30
C LEU A 125 -1.74 31.10 15.66
N SER A 126 -2.81 31.90 15.79
CA SER A 126 -3.66 31.85 16.99
C SER A 126 -4.67 30.70 16.92
N LEU A 127 -5.10 30.19 18.07
CA LEU A 127 -6.11 29.12 18.14
C LEU A 127 -7.44 29.49 17.43
N PRO A 128 -7.99 30.71 17.57
CA PRO A 128 -9.19 31.10 16.83
C PRO A 128 -8.99 31.12 15.31
N ALA A 129 -7.82 31.57 14.83
CA ALA A 129 -7.53 31.60 13.40
C ALA A 129 -7.37 30.17 12.83
N ALA A 130 -6.76 29.27 13.58
CA ALA A 130 -6.67 27.85 13.20
C ALA A 130 -8.05 27.17 13.13
N ALA A 131 -8.97 27.48 14.05
CA ALA A 131 -10.32 26.90 14.06
C ALA A 131 -11.14 27.29 12.82
N GLN A 132 -10.94 28.49 12.27
CA GLN A 132 -11.59 28.93 11.02
C GLN A 132 -11.04 28.24 9.78
N LEU A 133 -9.82 27.71 9.85
CA LEU A 133 -9.17 27.04 8.73
C LEU A 133 -9.43 25.54 8.70
N MET A 134 -10.06 24.94 9.72
CA MET A 134 -10.41 23.52 9.77
C MET A 134 -11.49 23.17 8.77
#